data_AF-A0A2D6HM87-F1
#
_entry.id   AF-A0A2D6HM87-F1
#
_cell.length_a   1.000
_cell.length_b   1.000
_cell.length_c   1.000
_cell.angle_alpha   90.00
_cell.angle_beta   90.00
_cell.angle_gamma   90.00
#
_symmetry.space_group_name_H-M   'P 1'
#
loop_
_entity.id
_entity.type
_entity.pdbx_description
1 polymer ?
#
loop_
_entity_poly.entity_id
_entity_poly.type
_entity_poly.pdbx_seq_one_letter_code
_entity_poly.pdbx_strand_id
1 'polypeptide(L)'
;MSFDTSLLREKFLIKEDGVDKEHHRVVSNRLVLKFKDDKDKAHKFIVRAQTMHNCIRLAARIMQAFQRGTIAELTVDKAKWKDIWTNSLSHYDQNFNPNLWALVYHDGENIFSSGAPHAFLDMIERCDASSRDEYDASIKIAERAFAKAGNKIDIAHEGNVGLVINVKDDHGRCGVILRNALQNATFNMTLYSKEGEDGETLSVTPSLCLNTSAAYLEGIQLAFMLGMAKAGKGNLDKKAQDDGLKRLAEVTREIDQFENTYDVKYRPDKPAFPMIISDSETFFESI
;
A
#
# COMPACT_ATOMS: atom_id res chain seq x y z
N MET A 1 -15.46 3.99 16.60
CA MET A 1 -14.25 4.72 16.16
C MET A 1 -14.43 5.14 14.71
N SER A 2 -14.19 6.41 14.37
CA SER A 2 -14.07 6.84 12.96
C SER A 2 -12.62 6.74 12.52
N PHE A 3 -12.36 6.14 11.36
CA PHE A 3 -11.03 6.01 10.77
C PHE A 3 -11.07 6.32 9.29
N ASP A 4 -10.15 7.18 8.85
CA ASP A 4 -10.05 7.65 7.49
C ASP A 4 -8.61 7.60 7.02
N THR A 5 -8.37 7.00 5.86
CA THR A 5 -7.05 6.95 5.26
C THR A 5 -7.13 6.84 3.74
N SER A 6 -6.04 7.20 3.08
CA SER A 6 -5.87 7.04 1.64
C SER A 6 -4.45 6.61 1.32
N LEU A 7 -4.31 5.71 0.35
CA LEU A 7 -3.04 5.36 -0.26
C LEU A 7 -2.75 6.29 -1.43
N LEU A 8 -1.62 6.97 -1.39
CA LEU A 8 -1.08 7.74 -2.50
C LEU A 8 -0.04 6.89 -3.26
N ARG A 9 -0.24 6.72 -4.57
CA ARG A 9 0.75 6.18 -5.50
C ARG A 9 1.56 7.34 -6.04
N GLU A 10 2.86 7.31 -5.82
CA GLU A 10 3.76 8.40 -6.11
C GLU A 10 4.84 7.96 -7.09
N LYS A 11 5.19 8.89 -7.97
CA LYS A 11 6.35 8.81 -8.84
C LYS A 11 7.09 10.14 -8.74
N PHE A 12 8.37 10.05 -8.43
CA PHE A 12 9.30 11.17 -8.43
C PHE A 12 10.28 10.98 -9.58
N LEU A 13 10.48 12.02 -10.37
CA LEU A 13 11.56 12.10 -11.35
C LEU A 13 12.56 13.12 -10.82
N ILE A 14 13.69 12.64 -10.34
CA ILE A 14 14.75 13.47 -9.77
C ILE A 14 15.78 13.74 -10.87
N LYS A 15 16.06 15.02 -11.13
CA LYS A 15 17.10 15.48 -12.05
C LYS A 15 18.21 16.15 -11.24
N GLU A 16 19.46 15.76 -11.47
CA GLU A 16 20.63 16.40 -10.86
C GLU A 16 21.33 17.30 -11.89
N ASP A 17 21.68 18.53 -11.52
CA ASP A 17 22.37 19.46 -12.43
C ASP A 17 23.82 19.02 -12.74
N GLY A 18 24.24 19.14 -14.00
CA GLY A 18 25.65 19.10 -14.40
C GLY A 18 26.22 17.73 -14.77
N VAL A 19 25.39 16.70 -14.80
CA VAL A 19 25.77 15.41 -15.38
C VAL A 19 24.70 14.98 -16.37
N ASP A 20 25.14 14.54 -17.56
CA ASP A 20 24.30 14.05 -18.67
C ASP A 20 23.66 12.69 -18.33
N LYS A 21 23.08 12.57 -17.12
CA LYS A 21 22.73 11.31 -16.46
C LYS A 21 21.24 11.20 -16.19
N GLU A 22 20.81 9.95 -16.32
CA GLU A 22 19.46 9.42 -16.24
C GLU A 22 18.58 10.07 -15.18
N HIS A 23 17.31 10.30 -15.53
CA HIS A 23 16.27 10.61 -14.55
C HIS A 23 16.17 9.48 -13.53
N HIS A 24 16.49 9.76 -12.26
CA HIS A 24 16.26 8.80 -11.19
C HIS A 24 14.75 8.72 -10.93
N ARG A 25 14.14 7.66 -11.44
CA ARG A 25 12.72 7.36 -11.21
C ARG A 25 12.56 6.66 -9.86
N VAL A 26 11.96 7.35 -8.90
CA VAL A 26 11.58 6.76 -7.62
C VAL A 26 10.07 6.56 -7.59
N VAL A 27 9.61 5.33 -7.40
CA VAL A 27 8.19 5.03 -7.18
C VAL A 27 7.98 4.74 -5.70
N SER A 28 6.86 5.17 -5.14
CA SER A 28 6.52 4.99 -3.73
C SER A 28 5.02 4.84 -3.57
N ASN A 29 4.57 4.08 -2.58
CA ASN A 29 3.18 4.06 -2.15
C ASN A 29 3.12 4.50 -0.70
N ARG A 30 2.43 5.61 -0.40
CA ARG A 30 2.39 6.26 0.91
C ARG A 30 1.00 6.18 1.51
N LEU A 31 0.90 5.72 2.75
CA LEU A 31 -0.34 5.67 3.51
C LEU A 31 -0.15 6.33 4.88
N VAL A 32 -1.04 7.25 5.23
CA VAL A 32 -1.00 7.96 6.52
C VAL A 32 -2.08 7.39 7.44
N LEU A 33 -1.70 6.96 8.63
CA LEU A 33 -2.62 6.52 9.67
C LEU A 33 -2.65 7.58 10.76
N LYS A 34 -3.86 8.05 11.10
CA LYS A 34 -4.09 8.98 12.21
C LYS A 34 -5.17 8.40 13.10
N PHE A 35 -4.85 8.26 14.38
CA PHE A 35 -5.79 7.77 15.39
C PHE A 35 -5.37 8.27 16.77
N LYS A 36 -6.28 8.14 17.74
CA LYS A 36 -6.00 8.42 19.15
C LYS A 36 -6.09 7.13 19.96
N ASP A 37 -5.18 6.92 20.89
CA ASP A 37 -5.24 5.81 21.85
C ASP A 37 -6.29 6.04 22.96
N ASP A 38 -6.45 5.04 23.81
CA ASP A 38 -7.41 5.08 24.93
C ASP A 38 -7.10 6.20 25.95
N LYS A 39 -5.91 6.80 25.88
CA LYS A 39 -5.46 7.93 26.71
C LYS A 39 -5.59 9.27 25.97
N ASP A 40 -6.33 9.30 24.87
CA ASP A 40 -6.50 10.44 23.95
C ASP A 40 -5.17 10.93 23.31
N LYS A 41 -4.10 10.13 23.37
CA LYS A 41 -2.82 10.47 22.72
C LYS A 41 -2.97 10.28 21.22
N ALA A 42 -2.74 11.34 20.47
CA ALA A 42 -2.72 11.29 19.02
C ALA A 42 -1.46 10.57 18.50
N HIS A 43 -1.65 9.70 17.52
CA HIS A 43 -0.60 9.01 16.80
C HIS A 43 -0.70 9.34 15.30
N LYS A 44 0.43 9.69 14.68
CA LYS A 44 0.56 9.78 13.21
C LYS A 44 1.61 8.77 12.76
N PHE A 45 1.17 7.70 12.12
CA PHE A 45 2.06 6.79 11.39
C PHE A 45 2.03 7.10 9.90
N ILE A 46 3.17 6.95 9.24
CA ILE A 46 3.27 7.02 7.78
C ILE A 46 3.98 5.76 7.33
N VAL A 47 3.31 5.00 6.49
CA VAL A 47 3.85 3.77 5.91
C VAL A 47 4.15 4.04 4.45
N ARG A 48 5.37 3.66 4.03
CA ARG A 48 5.74 3.62 2.61
C ARG A 48 6.21 2.23 2.24
N ALA A 49 5.87 1.78 1.04
CA ALA A 49 6.45 0.56 0.48
C ALA A 49 6.48 0.61 -1.05
N GLN A 50 7.29 -0.29 -1.62
CA GLN A 50 7.47 -0.44 -3.06
C GLN A 50 6.17 -0.79 -3.80
N THR A 51 5.33 -1.66 -3.23
CA THR A 51 4.03 -2.06 -3.80
C THR A 51 2.88 -1.58 -2.92
N MET A 52 1.70 -1.39 -3.54
CA MET A 52 0.52 -0.90 -2.85
C MET A 52 0.06 -1.89 -1.76
N HIS A 53 -0.05 -3.17 -2.08
CA HIS A 53 -0.54 -4.18 -1.15
C HIS A 53 0.40 -4.35 0.05
N ASN A 54 1.73 -4.29 -0.13
CA ASN A 54 2.66 -4.38 0.99
C ASN A 54 2.62 -3.16 1.90
N CYS A 55 2.43 -1.96 1.33
CA CYS A 55 2.20 -0.74 2.12
C CYS A 55 0.96 -0.90 3.02
N ILE A 56 -0.13 -1.40 2.45
CA ILE A 56 -1.39 -1.58 3.17
C ILE A 56 -1.32 -2.73 4.19
N ARG A 57 -0.70 -3.87 3.87
CA ARG A 57 -0.52 -4.99 4.81
C ARG A 57 0.27 -4.55 6.04
N LEU A 58 1.35 -3.80 5.83
CA LEU A 58 2.13 -3.26 6.94
C LEU A 58 1.31 -2.25 7.77
N ALA A 59 0.54 -1.38 7.12
CA ALA A 59 -0.40 -0.48 7.80
C ALA A 59 -1.48 -1.23 8.59
N ALA A 60 -1.99 -2.35 8.07
CA ALA A 60 -2.96 -3.19 8.76
C ALA A 60 -2.40 -3.78 10.05
N ARG A 61 -1.10 -4.14 10.09
CA ARG A 61 -0.43 -4.58 11.32
C ARG A 61 -0.37 -3.49 12.39
N ILE A 62 -0.15 -2.24 11.99
CA ILE A 62 -0.18 -1.09 12.90
C ILE A 62 -1.57 -0.92 13.49
N MET A 63 -2.61 -0.94 12.64
CA MET A 63 -4.00 -0.83 13.11
C MET A 63 -4.41 -2.02 13.98
N GLN A 64 -3.91 -3.21 13.70
CA GLN A 64 -4.14 -4.39 14.55
C GLN A 64 -3.49 -4.24 15.92
N ALA A 65 -2.25 -3.72 16.00
CA ALA A 65 -1.59 -3.43 17.27
C ALA A 65 -2.34 -2.36 18.06
N PHE A 66 -2.82 -1.31 17.38
CA PHE A 66 -3.66 -0.29 17.96
C PHE A 66 -4.95 -0.87 18.57
N GLN A 67 -5.70 -1.65 17.80
CA GLN A 67 -6.94 -2.29 18.24
C GLN A 67 -6.75 -3.26 19.41
N ARG A 68 -5.55 -3.82 19.57
CA ARG A 68 -5.18 -4.71 20.67
C ARG A 68 -4.59 -3.97 21.89
N GLY A 69 -4.45 -2.64 21.82
CA GLY A 69 -3.83 -1.84 22.88
C GLY A 69 -2.31 -1.98 22.99
N THR A 70 -1.63 -2.55 21.98
CA THR A 70 -0.18 -2.82 21.99
C THR A 70 0.64 -1.81 21.18
N ILE A 71 0.06 -0.65 20.83
CA ILE A 71 0.74 0.35 20.00
C ILE A 71 2.01 0.91 20.66
N ALA A 72 2.04 1.04 21.99
CA ALA A 72 3.20 1.53 22.72
C ALA A 72 4.41 0.60 22.54
N GLU A 73 4.20 -0.72 22.59
CA GLU A 73 5.27 -1.70 22.35
C GLU A 73 5.86 -1.57 20.96
N LEU A 74 5.01 -1.34 19.95
CA LEU A 74 5.40 -1.19 18.56
C LEU A 74 6.30 0.05 18.34
N THR A 75 6.06 1.13 19.11
CA THR A 75 6.84 2.37 19.00
C THR A 75 8.20 2.31 19.72
N VAL A 76 8.33 1.49 20.76
CA VAL A 76 9.56 1.40 21.57
C VAL A 76 10.49 0.31 21.05
N ASP A 77 9.95 -0.86 20.68
CA ASP A 77 10.76 -2.00 20.27
C ASP A 77 10.98 -2.02 18.76
N LYS A 78 12.02 -1.30 18.32
CA LYS A 78 12.40 -1.25 16.90
C LYS A 78 12.76 -2.63 16.32
N ALA A 79 13.18 -3.59 17.15
CA ALA A 79 13.59 -4.91 16.68
C ALA A 79 12.42 -5.76 16.18
N LYS A 80 11.21 -5.58 16.75
CA LYS A 80 9.99 -6.30 16.34
C LYS A 80 9.55 -6.00 14.90
N TRP A 81 9.93 -4.85 14.35
CA TRP A 81 9.46 -4.44 13.03
C TRP A 81 9.93 -5.34 11.90
N LYS A 82 11.12 -5.93 12.01
CA LYS A 82 11.63 -6.87 11.01
C LYS A 82 10.71 -8.09 10.88
N ASP A 83 10.25 -8.63 12.00
CA ASP A 83 9.35 -9.77 12.03
C ASP A 83 7.96 -9.38 11.52
N ILE A 84 7.45 -8.21 11.93
CA ILE A 84 6.17 -7.68 11.45
C ILE A 84 6.18 -7.51 9.93
N TRP A 85 7.25 -6.94 9.38
CA TRP A 85 7.41 -6.78 7.94
C TRP A 85 7.47 -8.12 7.23
N THR A 86 8.35 -9.02 7.67
CA THR A 86 8.52 -10.35 7.07
C THR A 86 7.22 -11.14 7.08
N ASN A 87 6.47 -11.10 8.19
CA ASN A 87 5.17 -11.76 8.35
C ASN A 87 4.01 -11.03 7.66
N SER A 88 4.26 -9.87 7.04
CA SER A 88 3.29 -9.17 6.20
C SER A 88 3.46 -9.48 4.73
N LEU A 89 4.64 -9.95 4.31
CA LEU A 89 4.93 -10.30 2.93
C LEU A 89 4.35 -11.67 2.56
N SER A 90 3.81 -11.79 1.34
CA SER A 90 3.47 -13.10 0.80
C SER A 90 4.73 -13.89 0.45
N HIS A 91 4.61 -15.22 0.44
CA HIS A 91 5.69 -16.10 -0.03
C HIS A 91 6.14 -15.75 -1.46
N TYR A 92 5.19 -15.28 -2.29
CA TYR A 92 5.49 -14.84 -3.65
C TYR A 92 6.41 -13.62 -3.67
N ASP A 93 6.05 -12.56 -2.95
CA ASP A 93 6.87 -11.34 -2.88
C ASP A 93 8.27 -11.64 -2.34
N GLN A 94 8.38 -12.44 -1.27
CA GLN A 94 9.67 -12.77 -0.66
C GLN A 94 10.64 -13.44 -1.64
N ASN A 95 10.13 -14.26 -2.57
CA ASN A 95 10.96 -15.03 -3.49
C ASN A 95 11.18 -14.35 -4.85
N PHE A 96 10.21 -13.58 -5.34
CA PHE A 96 10.18 -13.10 -6.73
C PHE A 96 10.21 -11.58 -6.87
N ASN A 97 10.20 -10.82 -5.76
CA ASN A 97 10.33 -9.38 -5.79
C ASN A 97 11.68 -8.94 -5.18
N PRO A 98 12.74 -8.76 -6.00
CA PRO A 98 14.07 -8.40 -5.51
C PRO A 98 14.16 -6.96 -4.99
N ASN A 99 13.16 -6.13 -5.29
CA ASN A 99 13.16 -4.69 -5.01
C ASN A 99 12.27 -4.34 -3.82
N LEU A 100 11.96 -5.31 -2.95
CA LEU A 100 11.17 -5.08 -1.76
C LEU A 100 11.84 -4.08 -0.82
N TRP A 101 11.08 -3.06 -0.45
CA TRP A 101 11.45 -2.13 0.60
C TRP A 101 10.20 -1.60 1.29
N ALA A 102 10.38 -1.18 2.54
CA ALA A 102 9.37 -0.52 3.34
C ALA A 102 10.01 0.48 4.31
N LEU A 103 9.26 1.54 4.61
CA LEU A 103 9.59 2.56 5.60
C LEU A 103 8.38 2.78 6.51
N VAL A 104 8.61 2.94 7.80
CA VAL A 104 7.58 3.37 8.75
C VAL A 104 8.10 4.56 9.54
N TYR A 105 7.31 5.62 9.53
CA TYR A 105 7.52 6.81 10.32
C TYR A 105 6.47 6.89 11.42
N HIS A 106 6.87 7.33 12.60
CA HIS A 106 5.97 7.68 13.69
C HIS A 106 6.35 9.07 14.20
N ASP A 107 5.41 10.00 14.13
CA ASP A 107 5.58 11.41 14.54
C ASP A 107 6.83 12.09 13.92
N GLY A 108 7.16 11.71 12.68
CA GLY A 108 8.28 12.26 11.90
C GLY A 108 9.60 11.50 12.02
N GLU A 109 9.72 10.57 12.97
CA GLU A 109 10.90 9.74 13.11
C GLU A 109 10.77 8.45 12.31
N ASN A 110 11.83 8.07 11.60
CA ASN A 110 11.93 6.76 10.97
C ASN A 110 12.14 5.69 12.05
N ILE A 111 11.13 4.85 12.26
CA ILE A 111 11.15 3.77 13.26
C ILE A 111 11.41 2.40 12.63
N PHE A 112 11.30 2.28 11.29
CA PHE A 112 11.62 1.07 10.56
C PHE A 112 12.00 1.36 9.12
N SER A 113 13.06 0.69 8.65
CA SER A 113 13.50 0.69 7.26
C SER A 113 13.94 -0.72 6.86
N SER A 114 13.52 -1.18 5.69
CA SER A 114 13.94 -2.46 5.10
C SER A 114 14.16 -2.30 3.59
N GLY A 115 15.11 -3.06 3.03
CA GLY A 115 15.49 -2.98 1.62
C GLY A 115 16.34 -1.74 1.30
N ALA A 116 16.20 -1.24 0.07
CA ALA A 116 16.94 -0.09 -0.44
C ALA A 116 15.99 1.05 -0.89
N PRO A 117 15.23 1.67 0.03
CA PRO A 117 14.42 2.83 -0.31
C PRO A 117 15.32 4.02 -0.67
N HIS A 118 14.84 4.89 -1.57
CA HIS A 118 15.60 6.08 -1.95
C HIS A 118 15.65 7.09 -0.79
N ALA A 119 16.84 7.62 -0.47
CA ALA A 119 17.06 8.52 0.68
C ALA A 119 16.20 9.80 0.64
N PHE A 120 15.81 10.23 -0.57
CA PHE A 120 14.87 11.33 -0.79
C PHE A 120 13.56 11.19 -0.01
N LEU A 121 13.02 9.97 0.11
CA LEU A 121 11.74 9.72 0.79
C LEU A 121 11.81 10.07 2.28
N ASP A 122 12.92 9.75 2.94
CA ASP A 122 13.14 10.06 4.35
C ASP A 122 13.15 11.56 4.61
N MET A 123 13.74 12.30 3.68
CA MET A 123 13.83 13.75 3.81
C MET A 123 12.48 14.45 3.64
N ILE A 124 11.65 13.99 2.68
CA ILE A 124 10.28 14.50 2.52
C ILE A 124 9.48 14.31 3.80
N GLU A 125 9.56 13.14 4.44
CA GLU A 125 8.76 12.87 5.63
C GLU A 125 9.20 13.66 6.85
N ARG A 126 10.51 13.91 7.01
CA ARG A 126 11.01 14.84 8.02
C ARG A 126 10.49 16.25 7.78
N CYS A 127 10.48 16.70 6.51
CA CYS A 127 9.92 18.00 6.13
C CYS A 127 8.41 18.06 6.42
N ASP A 128 7.64 17.03 6.05
CA ASP A 128 6.20 16.91 6.31
C ASP A 128 5.87 16.95 7.80
N ALA A 129 6.67 16.28 8.63
CA ALA A 129 6.48 16.28 10.07
C ALA A 129 6.77 17.66 10.71
N SER A 130 7.72 18.41 10.15
CA SER A 130 8.10 19.73 10.65
C SER A 130 7.21 20.87 10.13
N SER A 131 6.50 20.65 9.02
CA SER A 131 5.65 21.66 8.39
C SER A 131 4.22 21.62 8.93
N ARG A 132 3.54 22.77 8.93
CA ARG A 132 2.07 22.83 9.09
C ARG A 132 1.35 22.87 7.74
N ASP A 133 2.13 22.79 6.66
CA ASP A 133 1.65 22.96 5.29
C ASP A 133 1.16 21.64 4.70
N GLU A 134 0.55 21.71 3.53
CA GLU A 134 0.14 20.52 2.78
C GLU A 134 1.36 19.71 2.31
N TYR A 135 1.19 18.40 2.17
CA TYR A 135 2.25 17.46 1.83
C TYR A 135 3.06 17.85 0.57
N ASP A 136 2.43 18.44 -0.46
CA ASP A 136 3.12 18.91 -1.66
C ASP A 136 4.08 20.08 -1.39
N ALA A 137 3.82 20.89 -0.35
CA ALA A 137 4.76 21.92 0.09
C ALA A 137 6.02 21.30 0.71
N SER A 138 5.88 20.17 1.43
CA SER A 138 6.99 19.42 2.03
C SER A 138 7.99 18.93 0.98
N ILE A 139 7.52 18.59 -0.23
CA ILE A 139 8.37 18.21 -1.36
C ILE A 139 9.24 19.39 -1.81
N LYS A 140 8.65 20.59 -1.95
CA LYS A 140 9.38 21.81 -2.31
C LYS A 140 10.38 22.23 -1.23
N ILE A 141 10.04 21.99 0.04
CA ILE A 141 10.97 22.24 1.16
C ILE A 141 12.15 21.25 1.06
N ALA A 142 11.88 19.99 0.74
CA ALA A 142 12.92 18.99 0.55
C ALA A 142 13.86 19.33 -0.62
N GLU A 143 13.33 19.74 -1.77
CA GLU A 143 14.17 20.22 -2.90
C GLU A 143 15.14 21.33 -2.48
N ARG A 144 14.63 22.34 -1.75
CA ARG A 144 15.46 23.45 -1.25
C ARG A 144 16.52 22.99 -0.25
N ALA A 145 16.21 21.99 0.58
CA ALA A 145 17.17 21.43 1.52
C ALA A 145 18.31 20.69 0.82
N PHE A 146 18.01 19.91 -0.24
CA PHE A 146 19.03 19.29 -1.09
C PHE A 146 19.90 20.33 -1.80
N ALA A 147 19.29 21.38 -2.35
CA ALA A 147 20.02 22.47 -3.01
C ALA A 147 21.00 23.16 -2.05
N LYS A 148 20.61 23.38 -0.78
CA LYS A 148 21.49 23.93 0.26
C LYS A 148 22.65 23.00 0.65
N ALA A 149 22.48 21.68 0.51
CA ALA A 149 23.50 20.69 0.77
C ALA A 149 24.49 20.50 -0.41
N GLY A 150 24.37 21.31 -1.46
CA GLY A 150 25.25 21.28 -2.63
C GLY A 150 24.73 20.45 -3.80
N ASN A 151 23.59 19.76 -3.64
CA ASN A 151 22.97 18.97 -4.68
C ASN A 151 21.79 19.76 -5.28
N LYS A 152 22.03 20.44 -6.40
CA LYS A 152 20.93 21.05 -7.16
C LYS A 152 20.12 19.94 -7.81
N ILE A 153 18.93 19.71 -7.25
CA ILE A 153 17.98 18.73 -7.77
C ILE A 153 16.66 19.41 -8.13
N ASP A 154 16.10 18.98 -9.25
CA ASP A 154 14.74 19.32 -9.70
C ASP A 154 13.88 18.06 -9.62
N ILE A 155 12.72 18.14 -8.97
CA ILE A 155 11.88 16.97 -8.67
C ILE A 155 10.49 17.17 -9.24
N ALA A 156 10.19 16.43 -10.31
CA ALA A 156 8.82 16.30 -10.76
C ALA A 156 8.11 15.23 -9.92
N HIS A 157 7.05 15.62 -9.22
CA HIS A 157 6.20 14.72 -8.43
C HIS A 157 4.85 14.48 -9.11
N GLU A 158 4.49 13.21 -9.31
CA GLU A 158 3.18 12.76 -9.74
C GLU A 158 2.56 11.88 -8.64
N GLY A 159 1.53 12.40 -7.96
CA GLY A 159 0.78 11.68 -6.92
C GLY A 159 -0.64 11.35 -7.36
N ASN A 160 -1.07 10.10 -7.22
CA ASN A 160 -2.43 9.66 -7.54
C ASN A 160 -3.00 8.79 -6.41
N VAL A 161 -4.24 9.04 -6.00
CA VAL A 161 -4.90 8.18 -5.00
C VAL A 161 -5.15 6.80 -5.61
N GLY A 162 -4.68 5.75 -4.93
CA GLY A 162 -4.88 4.34 -5.32
C GLY A 162 -5.90 3.61 -4.45
N LEU A 163 -6.13 4.09 -3.22
CA LEU A 163 -7.10 3.52 -2.28
C LEU A 163 -7.62 4.62 -1.35
N VAL A 164 -8.90 4.55 -1.01
CA VAL A 164 -9.53 5.32 0.07
C VAL A 164 -10.24 4.35 1.00
N ILE A 165 -10.04 4.49 2.31
CA ILE A 165 -10.75 3.72 3.34
C ILE A 165 -11.41 4.70 4.31
N ASN A 166 -12.71 4.52 4.53
CA ASN A 166 -13.48 5.15 5.60
C ASN A 166 -14.10 4.03 6.43
N VAL A 167 -13.88 4.03 7.74
CA VAL A 167 -14.50 3.09 8.68
C VAL A 167 -15.26 3.87 9.73
N LYS A 168 -16.52 3.49 9.91
CA LYS A 168 -17.43 3.97 10.94
C LYS A 168 -17.84 2.80 11.83
N ASP A 169 -18.71 3.06 12.80
CA ASP A 169 -19.06 2.07 13.82
C ASP A 169 -19.78 0.83 13.27
N ASP A 170 -20.54 0.97 12.19
CA ASP A 170 -21.41 -0.06 11.61
C ASP A 170 -20.95 -0.56 10.22
N HIS A 171 -20.15 0.23 9.52
CA HIS A 171 -19.68 -0.11 8.18
C HIS A 171 -18.29 0.44 7.87
N GLY A 172 -17.62 -0.24 6.94
CA GLY A 172 -16.37 0.18 6.33
C GLY A 172 -16.53 0.31 4.83
N ARG A 173 -16.06 1.39 4.23
CA ARG A 173 -16.04 1.60 2.79
C ARG A 173 -14.60 1.70 2.31
N CYS A 174 -14.24 0.85 1.35
CA CYS A 174 -12.94 0.88 0.69
C CYS A 174 -13.14 1.12 -0.81
N GLY A 175 -12.60 2.21 -1.34
CA GLY A 175 -12.59 2.53 -2.76
C GLY A 175 -11.22 2.28 -3.36
N VAL A 176 -11.09 1.25 -4.20
CA VAL A 176 -9.86 0.90 -4.92
C VAL A 176 -9.88 1.59 -6.28
N ILE A 177 -8.88 2.41 -6.56
CA ILE A 177 -8.75 3.18 -7.80
C ILE A 177 -7.66 2.55 -8.66
N LEU A 178 -8.08 1.88 -9.72
CA LEU A 178 -7.22 1.23 -10.69
C LEU A 178 -6.96 2.19 -11.84
N ARG A 179 -5.70 2.64 -11.93
CA ARG A 179 -5.17 3.39 -13.06
C ARG A 179 -4.03 2.59 -13.65
N ASN A 180 -4.28 1.91 -14.77
CA ASN A 180 -3.28 1.24 -15.58
C ASN A 180 -3.55 1.49 -17.08
N ALA A 181 -2.72 0.94 -17.96
CA ALA A 181 -2.83 1.13 -19.40
C ALA A 181 -4.12 0.55 -20.00
N LEU A 182 -4.73 -0.43 -19.32
CA LEU A 182 -5.93 -1.16 -19.75
C LEU A 182 -7.21 -0.51 -19.26
N GLN A 183 -7.17 0.05 -18.05
CA GLN A 183 -8.35 0.39 -17.29
C GLN A 183 -8.08 1.59 -16.38
N ASN A 184 -8.99 2.55 -16.46
CA ASN A 184 -9.18 3.59 -15.46
C ASN A 184 -10.53 3.35 -14.79
N ALA A 185 -10.53 2.53 -13.74
CA ALA A 185 -11.75 2.12 -13.04
C ALA A 185 -11.59 2.32 -11.54
N THR A 186 -12.72 2.52 -10.88
CA THR A 186 -12.79 2.51 -9.42
C THR A 186 -13.86 1.52 -9.04
N PHE A 187 -13.55 0.61 -8.12
CA PHE A 187 -14.56 -0.22 -7.47
C PHE A 187 -14.58 0.06 -5.97
N ASN A 188 -15.78 0.08 -5.41
CA ASN A 188 -16.01 0.28 -4.00
C ASN A 188 -16.46 -1.05 -3.40
N MET A 189 -15.88 -1.43 -2.27
CA MET A 189 -16.43 -2.43 -1.37
C MET A 189 -16.99 -1.72 -0.14
N THR A 190 -18.21 -2.06 0.25
CA THR A 190 -18.81 -1.61 1.51
C THR A 190 -19.09 -2.83 2.36
N LEU A 191 -18.43 -2.88 3.51
CA LEU A 191 -18.50 -3.92 4.52
C LEU A 191 -19.51 -3.49 5.57
N TYR A 192 -20.47 -4.33 5.92
CA TYR A 192 -21.39 -4.11 7.01
C TYR A 192 -21.14 -5.12 8.13
N SER A 193 -21.32 -4.68 9.37
CA SER A 193 -21.35 -5.61 10.49
C SER A 193 -22.48 -6.62 10.34
N LYS A 194 -22.20 -7.87 10.73
CA LYS A 194 -23.13 -8.99 10.65
C LYS A 194 -23.23 -9.65 12.02
N GLU A 195 -24.43 -10.10 12.38
CA GLU A 195 -24.63 -10.92 13.57
C GLU A 195 -24.09 -12.33 13.29
N GLY A 196 -23.20 -12.80 14.17
CA GLY A 196 -22.63 -14.15 14.12
C GLY A 196 -23.62 -15.21 14.60
N GLU A 197 -23.26 -16.48 14.41
CA GLU A 197 -24.11 -17.63 14.78
C GLU A 197 -24.41 -17.69 16.30
N ASP A 198 -23.48 -17.18 17.12
CA ASP A 198 -23.61 -17.13 18.58
C ASP A 198 -24.29 -15.86 19.10
N GLY A 199 -24.83 -15.01 18.22
CA GLY A 199 -25.42 -13.71 18.57
C GLY A 199 -24.39 -12.59 18.81
N GLU A 200 -23.10 -12.86 18.65
CA GLU A 200 -22.05 -11.83 18.71
C GLU A 200 -22.00 -11.02 17.42
N THR A 201 -21.93 -9.69 17.53
CA THR A 201 -21.79 -8.83 16.34
C THR A 201 -20.34 -8.85 15.83
N LEU A 202 -20.15 -9.31 14.59
CA LEU A 202 -18.87 -9.22 13.90
C LEU A 202 -18.61 -7.75 13.52
N SER A 203 -17.74 -7.11 14.29
CA SER A 203 -17.38 -5.70 14.09
C SER A 203 -16.53 -5.51 12.83
N VAL A 204 -16.87 -4.48 12.04
CA VAL A 204 -16.01 -4.01 10.95
C VAL A 204 -14.91 -3.16 11.55
N THR A 205 -13.65 -3.49 11.25
CA THR A 205 -12.51 -2.79 11.85
C THR A 205 -11.53 -2.22 10.82
N PRO A 206 -10.78 -1.14 11.11
CA PRO A 206 -9.77 -0.61 10.21
C PRO A 206 -8.76 -1.62 9.67
N SER A 207 -8.23 -2.50 10.52
CA SER A 207 -7.27 -3.54 10.10
C SER A 207 -7.88 -4.54 9.12
N LEU A 208 -9.17 -4.89 9.29
CA LEU A 208 -9.91 -5.74 8.37
C LEU A 208 -10.04 -5.07 6.99
N CYS A 209 -10.53 -3.82 6.95
CA CYS A 209 -10.66 -3.05 5.71
C CYS A 209 -9.33 -2.90 4.97
N LEU A 210 -8.24 -2.66 5.69
CA LEU A 210 -6.89 -2.60 5.12
C LEU A 210 -6.47 -3.95 4.53
N ASN A 211 -6.58 -5.05 5.29
CA ASN A 211 -6.19 -6.39 4.80
C ASN A 211 -6.99 -6.83 3.57
N THR A 212 -8.31 -6.65 3.57
CA THR A 212 -9.14 -6.97 2.40
C THR A 212 -8.74 -6.13 1.19
N SER A 213 -8.53 -4.82 1.38
CA SER A 213 -8.07 -3.94 0.29
C SER A 213 -6.71 -4.37 -0.26
N ALA A 214 -5.79 -4.81 0.62
CA ALA A 214 -4.50 -5.31 0.21
C ALA A 214 -4.60 -6.61 -0.60
N ALA A 215 -5.49 -7.53 -0.23
CA ALA A 215 -5.72 -8.77 -0.97
C ALA A 215 -6.17 -8.48 -2.41
N TYR A 216 -7.12 -7.56 -2.60
CA TYR A 216 -7.53 -7.15 -3.95
C TYR A 216 -6.38 -6.53 -4.75
N LEU A 217 -5.62 -5.62 -4.14
CA LEU A 217 -4.50 -4.97 -4.83
C LEU A 217 -3.39 -5.96 -5.21
N GLU A 218 -3.10 -6.94 -4.35
CA GLU A 218 -2.16 -8.02 -4.66
C GLU A 218 -2.69 -8.89 -5.81
N GLY A 219 -3.95 -9.31 -5.74
CA GLY A 219 -4.57 -10.13 -6.79
C GLY A 219 -4.59 -9.45 -8.15
N ILE A 220 -4.89 -8.14 -8.19
CA ILE A 220 -4.87 -7.34 -9.42
C ILE A 220 -3.44 -7.23 -9.98
N GLN A 221 -2.47 -6.96 -9.11
CA GLN A 221 -1.06 -6.86 -9.54
C GLN A 221 -0.56 -8.22 -10.09
N LEU A 222 -0.84 -9.33 -9.39
CA LEU A 222 -0.48 -10.67 -9.83
C LEU A 222 -1.15 -11.02 -11.16
N ALA A 223 -2.46 -10.79 -11.29
CA ALA A 223 -3.21 -11.06 -12.51
C ALA A 223 -2.63 -10.30 -13.72
N PHE A 224 -2.30 -9.01 -13.54
CA PHE A 224 -1.67 -8.20 -14.58
C PHE A 224 -0.29 -8.73 -14.99
N MET A 225 0.57 -9.06 -14.01
CA MET A 225 1.92 -9.58 -14.28
C MET A 225 1.87 -10.96 -14.97
N LEU A 226 0.93 -11.83 -14.58
CA LEU A 226 0.73 -13.13 -15.20
C LEU A 226 0.24 -13.00 -16.65
N GLY A 227 -0.71 -12.10 -16.93
CA GLY A 227 -1.17 -11.84 -18.30
C GLY A 227 -0.05 -11.29 -19.20
N MET A 228 0.77 -10.37 -18.67
CA MET A 228 1.97 -9.89 -19.37
C MET A 228 2.93 -11.05 -19.70
N ALA A 229 3.22 -11.91 -18.73
CA ALA A 229 4.11 -13.06 -18.91
C ALA A 229 3.61 -14.06 -19.95
N LYS A 230 2.29 -14.30 -20.00
CA LYS A 230 1.67 -15.17 -21.02
C LYS A 230 1.85 -14.64 -22.45
N ALA A 231 1.76 -13.32 -22.64
CA ALA A 231 2.05 -12.67 -23.91
C ALA A 231 3.55 -12.68 -24.28
N GLY A 232 4.40 -13.37 -23.51
CA GLY A 232 5.85 -13.38 -23.71
C GLY A 232 6.52 -12.05 -23.37
N LYS A 233 5.82 -11.15 -22.65
CA LYS A 233 6.37 -9.87 -22.18
C LYS A 233 6.67 -9.96 -20.67
N GLY A 234 7.68 -9.23 -20.21
CA GLY A 234 8.06 -9.22 -18.80
C GLY A 234 9.11 -10.27 -18.42
N ASN A 235 9.52 -10.24 -17.15
CA ASN A 235 10.72 -10.94 -16.66
C ASN A 235 10.37 -12.09 -15.69
N LEU A 236 9.21 -12.71 -15.83
CA LEU A 236 8.80 -13.83 -14.96
C LEU A 236 9.19 -15.16 -15.60
N ASP A 237 10.10 -15.89 -14.94
CA ASP A 237 10.39 -17.27 -15.32
C ASP A 237 9.18 -18.20 -15.04
N LYS A 238 9.26 -19.44 -15.52
CA LYS A 238 8.17 -20.41 -15.38
C LYS A 238 7.80 -20.69 -13.91
N LYS A 239 8.80 -20.74 -13.02
CA LYS A 239 8.56 -20.98 -11.59
C LYS A 239 7.80 -19.80 -10.97
N ALA A 240 8.18 -18.58 -11.30
CA ALA A 240 7.51 -17.35 -10.86
C ALA A 240 6.09 -17.24 -11.43
N GLN A 241 5.81 -17.80 -12.62
CA GLN A 241 4.44 -17.87 -13.13
C GLN A 241 3.60 -18.90 -12.35
N ASP A 242 4.14 -20.11 -12.15
CA ASP A 242 3.45 -21.19 -11.44
C ASP A 242 3.14 -20.82 -9.98
N ASP A 243 4.12 -20.25 -9.26
CA ASP A 243 3.92 -19.79 -7.88
C ASP A 243 3.02 -18.53 -7.82
N GLY A 244 3.01 -17.72 -8.88
CA GLY A 244 2.11 -16.57 -9.00
C GLY A 244 0.64 -17.01 -9.10
N LEU A 245 0.36 -18.07 -9.87
CA LEU A 245 -0.97 -18.67 -9.95
C LEU A 245 -1.41 -19.29 -8.62
N LYS A 246 -0.51 -19.97 -7.91
CA LYS A 246 -0.79 -20.49 -6.56
C LYS A 246 -1.13 -19.35 -5.59
N ARG A 247 -0.34 -18.27 -5.60
CA ARG A 247 -0.60 -17.12 -4.74
C ARG A 247 -1.92 -16.43 -5.10
N LEU A 248 -2.23 -16.30 -6.39
CA LEU A 248 -3.52 -15.74 -6.82
C LEU A 248 -4.70 -16.58 -6.31
N ALA A 249 -4.58 -17.92 -6.33
CA ALA A 249 -5.60 -18.79 -5.75
C ALA A 249 -5.72 -18.63 -4.22
N GLU A 250 -4.62 -18.43 -3.50
CA GLU A 250 -4.64 -18.11 -2.06
C GLU A 250 -5.34 -16.78 -1.79
N VAL A 251 -5.01 -15.73 -2.54
CA VAL A 251 -5.64 -14.41 -2.44
C VAL A 251 -7.14 -14.48 -2.70
N THR A 252 -7.57 -15.24 -3.72
CA THR A 252 -9.00 -15.48 -3.97
C THR A 252 -9.67 -16.15 -2.77
N ARG A 253 -9.04 -17.18 -2.17
CA ARG A 253 -9.59 -17.81 -0.96
C ARG A 253 -9.66 -16.86 0.23
N GLU A 254 -8.65 -15.99 0.41
CA GLU A 254 -8.66 -14.94 1.45
C GLU A 254 -9.89 -14.02 1.27
N ILE A 255 -10.16 -13.60 0.03
CA ILE A 255 -11.32 -12.75 -0.31
C ILE A 255 -12.64 -13.51 -0.12
N ASP A 256 -12.75 -14.74 -0.61
CA ASP A 256 -13.97 -15.55 -0.49
C ASP A 256 -14.31 -15.84 0.96
N GLN A 257 -13.32 -16.18 1.79
CA GLN A 257 -13.53 -16.37 3.23
C GLN A 257 -14.05 -15.09 3.89
N PHE A 258 -13.47 -13.95 3.52
CA PHE A 258 -13.90 -12.65 3.99
C PHE A 258 -15.36 -12.34 3.59
N GLU A 259 -15.73 -12.57 2.33
CA GLU A 259 -17.09 -12.38 1.81
C GLU A 259 -18.13 -13.35 2.41
N ASN A 260 -17.71 -14.56 2.78
CA ASN A 260 -18.58 -15.50 3.49
C ASN A 260 -18.83 -15.06 4.95
N THR A 261 -17.88 -14.33 5.54
CA THR A 261 -17.93 -13.91 6.94
C THR A 261 -18.75 -12.63 7.13
N TYR A 262 -18.60 -11.64 6.23
CA TYR A 262 -19.22 -10.31 6.37
C TYR A 262 -20.26 -10.04 5.26
N ASP A 263 -21.21 -9.13 5.48
CA ASP A 263 -22.03 -8.61 4.38
C ASP A 263 -21.22 -7.58 3.60
N VAL A 264 -20.94 -7.87 2.33
CA VAL A 264 -20.08 -7.05 1.47
C VAL A 264 -20.83 -6.68 0.20
N LYS A 265 -20.92 -5.37 -0.08
CA LYS A 265 -21.55 -4.83 -1.29
C LYS A 265 -20.50 -4.17 -2.17
N TYR A 266 -20.52 -4.52 -3.46
CA TYR A 266 -19.62 -3.97 -4.46
C TYR A 266 -20.32 -2.95 -5.35
N ARG A 267 -19.62 -1.86 -5.72
CA ARG A 267 -20.08 -0.93 -6.75
C ARG A 267 -18.94 -0.26 -7.53
N PRO A 268 -18.85 -0.45 -8.86
CA PRO A 268 -19.45 -1.54 -9.65
C PRO A 268 -18.96 -2.92 -9.17
N ASP A 269 -19.21 -3.98 -9.93
CA ASP A 269 -18.77 -5.33 -9.58
C ASP A 269 -17.26 -5.39 -9.29
N LYS A 270 -16.89 -6.30 -8.38
CA LYS A 270 -15.49 -6.55 -8.01
C LYS A 270 -14.68 -7.02 -9.24
N PRO A 271 -13.37 -6.74 -9.28
CA PRO A 271 -12.53 -7.20 -10.38
C PRO A 271 -12.49 -8.73 -10.45
N ALA A 272 -12.63 -9.27 -11.66
CA ALA A 272 -12.42 -10.69 -11.94
C ALA A 272 -10.97 -10.92 -12.37
N PHE A 273 -10.15 -11.53 -11.50
CA PHE A 273 -8.73 -11.77 -11.81
C PHE A 273 -8.49 -12.54 -13.13
N PRO A 274 -9.28 -13.56 -13.50
CA PRO A 274 -9.13 -14.23 -14.80
C PRO A 274 -9.32 -13.30 -15.99
N MET A 275 -10.27 -12.35 -15.91
CA MET A 275 -10.46 -11.35 -16.96
C MET A 275 -9.25 -10.42 -17.06
N ILE A 276 -8.72 -9.96 -15.92
CA ILE A 276 -7.52 -9.11 -15.91
C ILE A 276 -6.33 -9.81 -16.57
N ILE A 277 -6.15 -11.13 -16.34
CA ILE A 277 -5.11 -11.92 -17.01
C ILE A 277 -5.32 -11.88 -18.54
N SER A 278 -6.53 -12.18 -19.00
CA SER A 278 -6.88 -12.23 -20.43
C SER A 278 -6.73 -10.87 -21.11
N ASP A 279 -7.22 -9.80 -20.48
CA ASP A 279 -7.15 -8.44 -21.00
C ASP A 279 -5.69 -7.97 -21.09
N SER A 280 -4.89 -8.31 -20.08
CA SER A 280 -3.45 -7.97 -20.07
C SER A 280 -2.70 -8.73 -21.15
N GLU A 281 -2.94 -10.04 -21.30
CA GLU A 281 -2.34 -10.86 -22.35
C GLU A 281 -2.64 -10.27 -23.74
N THR A 282 -3.93 -10.01 -24.03
CA THR A 282 -4.37 -9.43 -25.31
C THR A 282 -3.71 -8.08 -25.61
N PHE A 283 -3.62 -7.20 -24.61
CA PHE A 283 -2.99 -5.90 -24.78
C PHE A 283 -1.50 -6.02 -25.08
N PHE A 284 -0.78 -6.88 -24.37
CA PHE A 284 0.66 -7.05 -24.55
C PHE A 284 1.02 -7.79 -25.84
N GLU A 285 0.11 -8.60 -26.40
CA GLU A 285 0.24 -9.14 -27.76
C GLU A 285 0.07 -8.06 -28.84
N SER A 286 -0.68 -7.00 -28.56
CA SER A 286 -0.96 -5.92 -29.51
C SER A 286 0.14 -4.86 -29.63
N ILE A 287 1.16 -4.90 -28.76
CA ILE A 287 2.28 -3.94 -28.70
C ILE A 287 3.66 -4.63 -28.79
#